data_AF-A0A6N7PQU0-F1
#
_entry.id   AF-A0A6N7PQU0-F1
#
_cell.length_a   1.000
_cell.length_b   1.000
_cell.length_c   1.000
_cell.angle_alpha   90.00
_cell.angle_beta   90.00
_cell.angle_gamma   90.00
#
_symmetry.space_group_name_H-M   'P 1'
#
loop_
_entity.id
_entity.type
_entity.pdbx_description
1 polymer ?
#
loop_
_entity_poly.entity_id
_entity_poly.type
_entity_poly.pdbx_seq_one_letter_code
_entity_poly.pdbx_strand_id
1 'polypeptide(L)'
;MLDPNLVSRALAGPGMDATSAAVDDTLRLAQGGELRAAAERAALLIEDGATDARLVAAFLLGVFAERGPSALPEILAITRLSLAEGFRALRPEQRKARVADSAFTLLFRGIRASIDFHEAKRDATWKTWAATIPRDLPARTAAEAEAALGALTAAIESSLCVRELAALRARTESVFQRMPPPPPAPPPAPAEPLPEAPSLAPIEEEAAAPPEAEEPLAPESLYDSEKPVPSAPPVRTIEVSAALEQFIRKLEAFELLVQRGEMGKAAIVAQDVRRVVERFDPRLYLPALLAPHFRLLSSHIGDIAPHWEAEGGPAWQALEQLYQVDLDAFVGT
;
A
#
# COMPACT_ATOMS: atom_id res chain seq x y z
N MET A 1 -20.17 16.59 -0.42
CA MET A 1 -18.77 16.17 -0.55
C MET A 1 -18.11 16.39 0.79
N LEU A 2 -17.51 15.34 1.36
CA LEU A 2 -16.80 15.45 2.64
C LEU A 2 -15.59 16.38 2.47
N ASP A 3 -15.45 17.43 3.29
CA ASP A 3 -14.32 18.37 3.28
C ASP A 3 -13.24 17.94 4.27
N PRO A 4 -12.07 17.43 3.82
CA PRO A 4 -11.06 16.90 4.72
C PRO A 4 -10.47 17.95 5.67
N ASN A 5 -10.54 19.24 5.32
CA ASN A 5 -10.09 20.34 6.17
C ASN A 5 -10.94 20.53 7.43
N LEU A 6 -12.10 19.87 7.52
CA LEU A 6 -12.93 19.83 8.73
C LEU A 6 -12.12 19.38 9.95
N VAL A 7 -11.31 18.32 9.78
CA VAL A 7 -10.47 17.78 10.86
C VAL A 7 -9.43 18.80 11.31
N SER A 8 -8.74 19.43 10.35
CA SER A 8 -7.73 20.46 10.64
C SER A 8 -8.32 21.64 11.41
N ARG A 9 -9.54 22.09 11.04
CA ARG A 9 -10.25 23.17 11.76
C ARG A 9 -10.61 22.76 13.19
N ALA A 10 -11.13 21.55 13.39
CA ALA A 10 -11.50 21.07 14.72
C ALA A 10 -10.29 20.93 15.65
N LEU A 11 -9.15 20.44 15.14
CA LEU A 11 -7.92 20.26 15.90
C LEU A 11 -7.20 21.57 16.26
N ALA A 12 -7.51 22.68 15.57
CA ALA A 12 -7.03 24.00 15.97
C ALA A 12 -7.73 24.54 17.24
N GLY A 13 -8.87 23.94 17.62
CA GLY A 13 -9.59 24.23 18.85
C GLY A 13 -9.06 23.48 20.08
N PRO A 14 -9.74 23.60 21.24
CA PRO A 14 -9.32 22.93 22.48
C PRO A 14 -9.52 21.41 22.46
N GLY A 15 -10.29 20.89 21.49
CA GLY A 15 -10.65 19.49 21.35
C GLY A 15 -11.63 19.01 22.42
N MET A 16 -12.78 18.48 21.99
CA MET A 16 -13.82 18.00 22.89
C MET A 16 -14.02 16.48 22.77
N ASP A 17 -14.35 15.85 23.90
CA ASP A 17 -14.73 14.45 23.90
C ASP A 17 -16.14 14.30 23.31
N ALA A 18 -16.30 13.36 22.39
CA ALA A 18 -17.62 12.88 22.01
C ALA A 18 -18.15 11.90 23.06
N THR A 19 -19.48 11.79 23.18
CA THR A 19 -20.08 10.77 24.03
C THR A 19 -19.73 9.37 23.53
N SER A 20 -19.51 8.42 24.44
CA SER A 20 -19.17 7.04 24.06
C SER A 20 -20.21 6.42 23.12
N ALA A 21 -21.50 6.67 23.37
CA ALA A 21 -22.59 6.21 22.51
C ALA A 21 -22.47 6.74 21.08
N ALA A 22 -22.18 8.03 20.89
CA ALA A 22 -22.03 8.62 19.56
C ALA A 22 -20.81 8.07 18.80
N VAL A 23 -19.71 7.80 19.51
CA VAL A 23 -18.53 7.16 18.92
C VAL A 23 -18.83 5.72 18.53
N ASP A 24 -19.48 4.95 19.41
CA ASP A 24 -19.81 3.55 19.16
C ASP A 24 -20.80 3.39 17.99
N ASP A 25 -21.78 4.29 17.87
CA ASP A 25 -22.69 4.34 16.72
C ASP A 25 -21.95 4.58 15.41
N THR A 26 -21.01 5.53 15.41
CA THR A 26 -20.18 5.84 14.23
C THR A 26 -19.31 4.65 13.83
N LEU A 27 -18.68 3.99 14.81
CA LEU A 27 -17.85 2.83 14.58
C LEU A 27 -18.65 1.62 14.09
N ARG A 28 -19.89 1.45 14.56
CA ARG A 28 -20.78 0.38 14.08
C ARG A 28 -21.08 0.53 12.59
N LEU A 29 -21.37 1.75 12.13
CA LEU A 29 -21.56 2.05 10.71
C LEU A 29 -20.30 1.73 9.91
N ALA A 30 -19.12 2.17 10.38
CA ALA A 30 -17.85 1.90 9.70
C ALA A 30 -17.55 0.39 9.62
N GLN A 31 -17.79 -0.37 10.70
CA GLN A 31 -17.62 -1.82 10.75
C GLN A 31 -18.63 -2.57 9.87
N GLY A 32 -19.84 -2.02 9.70
CA GLY A 32 -20.86 -2.54 8.79
C GLY A 32 -20.57 -2.25 7.31
N GLY A 33 -19.50 -1.51 7.00
CA GLY A 33 -19.16 -1.10 5.63
C GLY A 33 -19.92 0.13 5.13
N GLU A 34 -20.74 0.77 5.98
CA GLU A 34 -21.46 2.00 5.67
C GLU A 34 -20.53 3.22 5.82
N LEU A 35 -19.42 3.23 5.07
CA LEU A 35 -18.34 4.21 5.23
C LEU A 35 -18.79 5.66 5.05
N ARG A 36 -19.74 5.89 4.13
CA ARG A 36 -20.30 7.22 3.90
C ARG A 36 -21.14 7.70 5.10
N ALA A 37 -22.06 6.86 5.58
CA ALA A 37 -22.90 7.19 6.73
C ALA A 37 -22.05 7.39 8.00
N ALA A 38 -21.02 6.56 8.19
CA ALA A 38 -20.05 6.71 9.28
C ALA A 38 -19.33 8.06 9.19
N ALA A 39 -18.87 8.46 8.01
CA ALA A 39 -18.17 9.74 7.84
C ALA A 39 -19.09 10.94 7.97
N GLU A 40 -20.33 10.89 7.47
CA GLU A 40 -21.33 11.95 7.68
C GLU A 40 -21.65 12.12 9.17
N ARG A 41 -21.80 11.00 9.90
CA ARG A 41 -22.00 11.04 11.36
C ARG A 41 -20.80 11.59 12.10
N ALA A 42 -19.59 11.17 11.73
CA ALA A 42 -18.35 11.69 12.30
C ALA A 42 -18.19 13.18 12.00
N ALA A 43 -18.54 13.63 10.80
CA ALA A 43 -18.47 15.03 10.40
C ALA A 43 -19.31 15.92 11.32
N LEU A 44 -20.57 15.54 11.59
CA LEU A 44 -21.44 16.29 12.51
C LEU A 44 -20.80 16.46 13.89
N LEU A 45 -20.22 15.38 14.42
CA LEU A 45 -19.55 15.43 15.74
C LEU A 45 -18.28 16.29 15.71
N ILE A 46 -17.52 16.24 14.62
CA ILE A 46 -16.30 17.04 14.45
C ILE A 46 -16.64 18.53 14.24
N GLU A 47 -17.73 18.84 13.53
CA GLU A 47 -18.28 20.19 13.38
C GLU A 47 -18.70 20.77 14.73
N ASP A 48 -19.28 19.94 15.59
CA ASP A 48 -19.59 20.28 16.98
C ASP A 48 -18.33 20.37 17.88
N GLY A 49 -17.12 20.18 17.33
CA GLY A 49 -15.84 20.35 18.00
C GLY A 49 -15.25 19.08 18.64
N ALA A 50 -15.84 17.91 18.39
CA ALA A 50 -15.28 16.65 18.83
C ALA A 50 -14.00 16.31 18.04
N THR A 51 -12.96 15.88 18.75
CA THR A 51 -11.65 15.56 18.16
C THR A 51 -11.21 14.15 18.50
N ASP A 52 -12.16 13.23 18.69
CA ASP A 52 -11.87 11.83 18.97
C ASP A 52 -11.17 11.18 17.77
N ALA A 53 -10.01 10.56 18.01
CA ALA A 53 -9.20 9.92 16.96
C ALA A 53 -9.99 8.88 16.15
N ARG A 54 -10.96 8.20 16.79
CA ARG A 54 -11.82 7.20 16.14
C ARG A 54 -12.80 7.84 15.15
N LEU A 55 -13.33 9.01 15.50
CA LEU A 55 -14.17 9.80 14.59
C LEU A 55 -13.35 10.36 13.44
N VAL A 56 -12.15 10.88 13.70
CA VAL A 56 -11.21 11.34 12.66
C VAL A 56 -10.91 10.21 11.68
N ALA A 57 -10.57 9.02 12.17
CA ALA A 57 -10.31 7.85 11.32
C ALA A 57 -11.54 7.43 10.49
N ALA A 58 -12.73 7.38 11.10
CA ALA A 58 -13.97 7.04 10.38
C ALA A 58 -14.30 8.06 9.29
N PHE A 59 -14.15 9.36 9.58
CA PHE A 59 -14.34 10.43 8.63
C PHE A 59 -13.37 10.33 7.44
N LEU A 60 -12.08 10.17 7.70
CA LEU A 60 -11.06 10.03 6.65
C LEU A 60 -11.25 8.78 5.79
N LEU A 61 -11.77 7.69 6.37
CA LEU A 61 -12.11 6.49 5.61
C LEU A 61 -13.28 6.74 4.65
N GLY A 62 -14.29 7.53 5.03
CA GLY A 62 -15.35 7.96 4.13
C GLY A 62 -14.87 8.94 3.06
N VAL A 63 -13.93 9.84 3.39
CA VAL A 63 -13.27 10.70 2.38
C VAL A 63 -12.60 9.83 1.31
N PHE A 64 -11.89 8.77 1.73
CA PHE A 64 -11.31 7.81 0.79
C PHE A 64 -12.39 7.07 -0.02
N ALA A 65 -13.48 6.65 0.61
CA ALA A 65 -14.58 5.98 -0.09
C ALA A 65 -15.22 6.87 -1.17
N GLU A 66 -15.30 8.19 -0.94
CA GLU A 66 -15.85 9.15 -1.90
C GLU A 66 -14.86 9.50 -3.03
N ARG A 67 -13.59 9.72 -2.69
CA ARG A 67 -12.59 10.32 -3.62
C ARG A 67 -11.54 9.33 -4.13
N GLY A 68 -11.46 8.15 -3.56
CA GLY A 68 -10.50 7.10 -3.91
C GLY A 68 -9.03 7.49 -3.66
N PRO A 69 -8.11 6.88 -4.42
CA PRO A 69 -6.66 7.09 -4.27
C PRO A 69 -6.20 8.55 -4.37
N SER A 70 -6.92 9.39 -5.11
CA SER A 70 -6.58 10.81 -5.25
C SER A 70 -6.63 11.58 -3.92
N ALA A 71 -7.36 11.09 -2.92
CA ALA A 71 -7.41 11.70 -1.58
C ALA A 71 -6.29 11.24 -0.63
N LEU A 72 -5.46 10.26 -1.02
CA LEU A 72 -4.43 9.71 -0.13
C LEU A 72 -3.44 10.77 0.40
N PRO A 73 -2.89 11.68 -0.42
CA PRO A 73 -1.98 12.70 0.11
C PRO A 73 -2.64 13.58 1.16
N GLU A 74 -3.91 13.96 0.95
CA GLU A 74 -4.66 14.82 1.87
C GLU A 74 -4.97 14.09 3.19
N ILE A 75 -5.39 12.82 3.11
CA ILE A 75 -5.62 11.97 4.30
C ILE A 75 -4.33 11.80 5.12
N LEU A 76 -3.20 11.55 4.46
CA LEU A 76 -1.90 11.39 5.11
C LEU A 76 -1.42 12.71 5.73
N ALA A 77 -1.60 13.83 5.04
CA ALA A 77 -1.30 15.16 5.56
C ALA A 77 -2.13 15.50 6.81
N ILE A 78 -3.43 15.17 6.83
CA ILE A 78 -4.30 15.36 7.99
C ILE A 78 -3.89 14.43 9.14
N THR A 79 -3.52 13.19 8.83
CA THR A 79 -3.02 12.25 9.83
C THR A 79 -1.75 12.79 10.48
N ARG A 80 -0.78 13.27 9.68
CA ARG A 80 0.43 13.95 10.14
C ARG A 80 0.09 15.14 11.03
N LEU A 81 -0.79 16.04 10.57
CA LEU A 81 -1.23 17.22 11.33
C LEU A 81 -1.87 16.83 12.66
N SER A 82 -2.69 15.78 12.69
CA SER A 82 -3.34 15.27 13.90
C SER A 82 -2.37 14.80 14.97
N LEU A 83 -1.18 14.35 14.56
CA LEU A 83 -0.17 13.76 15.45
C LEU A 83 0.97 14.72 15.78
N ALA A 84 1.35 15.60 14.86
CA ALA A 84 2.44 16.54 15.06
C ALA A 84 1.97 17.82 15.78
N GLU A 85 0.82 18.36 15.37
CA GLU A 85 0.34 19.68 15.81
C GLU A 85 -0.93 19.54 16.65
N GLY A 86 -1.86 18.71 16.18
CA GLY A 86 -3.18 18.50 16.78
C GLY A 86 -3.22 17.53 17.96
N PHE A 87 -2.10 16.88 18.32
CA PHE A 87 -2.12 15.77 19.29
C PHE A 87 -2.60 16.20 20.68
N ARG A 88 -2.35 17.46 21.05
CA ARG A 88 -2.85 18.04 22.29
C ARG A 88 -4.38 18.12 22.31
N ALA A 89 -4.98 18.53 21.19
CA ALA A 89 -6.43 18.63 21.02
C ALA A 89 -7.08 17.27 20.75
N LEU A 90 -6.33 16.28 20.28
CA LEU A 90 -6.85 14.95 19.98
C LEU A 90 -7.41 14.27 21.25
N ARG A 91 -8.55 13.58 21.09
CA ARG A 91 -9.27 12.89 22.16
C ARG A 91 -9.40 11.38 21.87
N PRO A 92 -9.73 10.54 22.87
CA PRO A 92 -9.90 10.86 24.29
C PRO A 92 -8.57 11.19 24.98
N GLU A 93 -8.62 11.92 26.10
CA GLU A 93 -7.40 12.23 26.88
C GLU A 93 -6.80 10.97 27.51
N GLN A 94 -7.66 10.11 28.06
CA GLN A 94 -7.23 8.86 28.64
C GLN A 94 -6.85 7.87 27.53
N ARG A 95 -5.65 7.27 27.66
CA ARG A 95 -5.13 6.30 26.69
C ARG A 95 -5.06 6.86 25.25
N LYS A 96 -4.93 8.19 25.11
CA LYS A 96 -4.90 8.92 23.83
C LYS A 96 -4.05 8.24 22.76
N ALA A 97 -2.77 8.00 23.07
CA ALA A 97 -1.82 7.36 22.15
C ALA A 97 -2.30 5.98 21.68
N ARG A 98 -2.83 5.16 22.59
CA ARG A 98 -3.34 3.82 22.27
C ARG A 98 -4.63 3.86 21.43
N VAL A 99 -5.51 4.83 21.69
CA VAL A 99 -6.74 5.00 20.91
C VAL A 99 -6.40 5.53 19.51
N ALA A 100 -5.49 6.51 19.42
CA ALA A 100 -4.98 7.00 18.15
C ALA A 100 -4.31 5.89 17.33
N ASP A 101 -3.44 5.09 17.94
CA ASP A 101 -2.80 3.94 17.29
C ASP A 101 -3.83 2.97 16.71
N SER A 102 -4.83 2.58 17.51
CA SER A 102 -5.91 1.70 17.05
C SER A 102 -6.75 2.32 15.93
N ALA A 103 -7.07 3.61 16.03
CA ALA A 103 -7.90 4.32 15.05
C ALA A 103 -7.19 4.44 13.70
N PHE A 104 -5.92 4.87 13.69
CA PHE A 104 -5.13 4.98 12.46
C PHE A 104 -4.76 3.61 11.89
N THR A 105 -4.59 2.57 12.72
CA THR A 105 -4.47 1.18 12.25
C THR A 105 -5.70 0.79 11.42
N LEU A 106 -6.91 1.08 11.92
CA LEU A 106 -8.15 0.77 11.21
C LEU A 106 -8.28 1.60 9.92
N LEU A 107 -7.92 2.88 9.95
CA LEU A 107 -7.92 3.73 8.76
C LEU A 107 -7.04 3.14 7.65
N PHE A 108 -5.75 2.91 7.92
CA PHE A 108 -4.82 2.45 6.90
C PHE A 108 -5.16 1.05 6.39
N ARG A 109 -5.60 0.15 7.29
CA ARG A 109 -6.08 -1.18 6.91
C ARG A 109 -7.33 -1.09 6.04
N GLY A 110 -8.29 -0.24 6.39
CA GLY A 110 -9.54 -0.04 5.64
C GLY A 110 -9.28 0.50 4.24
N ILE A 111 -8.41 1.51 4.11
CA ILE A 111 -7.97 2.05 2.83
C ILE A 111 -7.32 0.95 1.99
N ARG A 112 -6.34 0.21 2.56
CA ARG A 112 -5.66 -0.87 1.85
C ARG A 112 -6.65 -1.93 1.37
N ALA A 113 -7.57 -2.37 2.23
CA ALA A 113 -8.58 -3.36 1.88
C ALA A 113 -9.52 -2.89 0.77
N SER A 114 -9.88 -1.59 0.75
CA SER A 114 -10.67 -1.01 -0.33
C SER A 114 -9.91 -1.02 -1.65
N ILE A 115 -8.63 -0.64 -1.64
CA ILE A 115 -7.76 -0.73 -2.82
C ILE A 115 -7.68 -2.17 -3.33
N ASP A 116 -7.42 -3.14 -2.44
CA ASP A 116 -7.32 -4.56 -2.78
C ASP A 116 -8.60 -5.09 -3.42
N PHE A 117 -9.75 -4.78 -2.82
CA PHE A 117 -11.05 -5.21 -3.30
C PHE A 117 -11.36 -4.68 -4.70
N HIS A 118 -11.22 -3.36 -4.91
CA HIS A 118 -11.53 -2.74 -6.19
C HIS A 118 -10.53 -3.13 -7.27
N GLU A 119 -9.24 -3.26 -6.95
CA GLU A 119 -8.27 -3.79 -7.89
C GLU A 119 -8.61 -5.22 -8.32
N ALA A 120 -8.90 -6.11 -7.37
CA ALA A 120 -9.19 -7.50 -7.65
C ALA A 120 -10.45 -7.64 -8.54
N LYS A 121 -11.48 -6.82 -8.29
CA LYS A 121 -12.72 -6.83 -9.07
C LYS A 121 -12.64 -6.10 -10.40
N ARG A 122 -11.72 -5.14 -10.54
CA ARG A 122 -11.63 -4.21 -11.69
C ARG A 122 -12.99 -3.61 -12.05
N ASP A 123 -13.76 -3.27 -11.03
CA ASP A 123 -15.13 -2.78 -11.15
C ASP A 123 -15.19 -1.34 -11.67
N ALA A 124 -16.39 -0.77 -11.73
CA ALA A 124 -16.59 0.60 -12.19
C ALA A 124 -15.76 1.60 -11.35
N THR A 125 -15.72 1.41 -10.03
CA THR A 125 -14.94 2.25 -9.11
C THR A 125 -13.45 2.21 -9.45
N TRP A 126 -12.88 1.01 -9.66
CA TRP A 126 -11.48 0.88 -10.07
C TRP A 126 -11.19 1.58 -11.40
N LYS A 127 -12.06 1.43 -12.39
CA LYS A 127 -11.90 2.07 -13.71
C LYS A 127 -11.93 3.59 -13.59
N THR A 128 -12.83 4.13 -12.77
CA THR A 128 -12.86 5.56 -12.46
C THR A 128 -11.55 6.01 -11.83
N TRP A 129 -11.04 5.30 -10.81
CA TRP A 129 -9.77 5.65 -10.18
C TRP A 129 -8.62 5.65 -11.19
N ALA A 130 -8.47 4.58 -11.97
CA ALA A 130 -7.41 4.46 -12.97
C ALA A 130 -7.46 5.57 -14.04
N ALA A 131 -8.65 6.07 -14.38
CA ALA A 131 -8.81 7.16 -15.35
C ALA A 131 -8.49 8.54 -14.77
N THR A 132 -8.59 8.73 -13.46
CA THR A 132 -8.51 10.06 -12.81
C THR A 132 -7.23 10.29 -12.01
N ILE A 133 -6.30 9.33 -11.96
CA ILE A 133 -5.09 9.45 -11.14
C ILE A 133 -4.11 10.46 -11.75
N PRO A 134 -3.74 11.52 -11.00
CA PRO A 134 -2.71 12.45 -11.41
C PRO A 134 -1.33 11.80 -11.51
N ARG A 135 -0.49 12.27 -12.43
CA ARG A 135 0.87 11.74 -12.65
C ARG A 135 1.78 11.91 -11.42
N ASP A 136 1.58 12.97 -10.66
CA ASP A 136 2.34 13.31 -9.45
C ASP A 136 1.81 12.62 -8.18
N LEU A 137 0.65 11.95 -8.25
CA LEU A 137 0.01 11.32 -7.10
C LEU A 137 0.91 10.32 -6.37
N PRO A 138 1.68 9.43 -7.05
CA PRO A 138 2.54 8.47 -6.35
C PRO A 138 3.62 9.17 -5.52
N ALA A 139 4.31 10.15 -6.10
CA ALA A 139 5.36 10.91 -5.43
C ALA A 139 4.81 11.69 -4.23
N ARG A 140 3.66 12.36 -4.38
CA ARG A 140 3.00 13.09 -3.29
C ARG A 140 2.53 12.17 -2.17
N THR A 141 1.95 11.02 -2.52
CA THR A 141 1.50 10.01 -1.54
C THR A 141 2.68 9.46 -0.76
N ALA A 142 3.81 9.15 -1.44
CA ALA A 142 5.01 8.66 -0.79
C ALA A 142 5.62 9.69 0.17
N ALA A 143 5.69 10.96 -0.23
CA ALA A 143 6.20 12.05 0.60
C ALA A 143 5.34 12.26 1.87
N GLU A 144 4.01 12.31 1.73
CA GLU A 144 3.11 12.46 2.88
C GLU A 144 3.09 11.21 3.77
N ALA A 145 3.25 10.01 3.21
CA ALA A 145 3.36 8.78 4.00
C ALA A 145 4.63 8.77 4.86
N GLU A 146 5.77 9.23 4.33
CA GLU A 146 7.02 9.36 5.09
C GLU A 146 6.89 10.41 6.21
N ALA A 147 6.28 11.55 5.89
CA ALA A 147 6.08 12.60 6.89
C ALA A 147 5.09 12.18 7.99
N ALA A 148 4.02 11.46 7.63
CA ALA A 148 3.08 10.88 8.59
C ALA A 148 3.72 9.78 9.45
N LEU A 149 4.62 8.97 8.87
CA LEU A 149 5.40 7.96 9.59
C LEU A 149 6.24 8.63 10.70
N GLY A 150 6.98 9.69 10.37
CA GLY A 150 7.75 10.45 11.36
C GLY A 150 6.89 10.96 12.51
N ALA A 151 5.73 11.56 12.20
CA ALA A 151 4.80 12.06 13.22
C ALA A 151 4.23 10.94 14.11
N LEU A 152 3.90 9.78 13.53
CA LEU A 152 3.43 8.61 14.27
C LEU A 152 4.48 8.08 15.25
N THR A 153 5.73 7.91 14.78
CA THR A 153 6.81 7.41 15.63
C THR A 153 7.20 8.38 16.73
N ALA A 154 7.03 9.69 16.52
CA ALA A 154 7.28 10.71 17.53
C ALA A 154 6.15 10.77 18.59
N ALA A 155 4.90 10.57 18.18
CA ALA A 155 3.74 10.67 19.07
C ALA A 155 3.39 9.36 19.81
N ILE A 156 3.79 8.20 19.29
CA ILE A 156 3.36 6.87 19.78
C ILE A 156 4.54 5.88 19.82
N GLU A 157 4.98 5.51 21.03
CA GLU A 157 6.17 4.66 21.28
C GLU A 157 6.08 3.22 20.73
N SER A 158 4.88 2.66 20.56
CA SER A 158 4.67 1.32 19.98
C SER A 158 3.41 1.32 19.12
N SER A 159 3.58 1.71 17.86
CA SER A 159 2.46 1.99 16.95
C SER A 159 2.23 0.83 15.96
N LEU A 160 1.16 0.07 16.17
CA LEU A 160 0.66 -0.89 15.17
C LEU A 160 0.30 -0.19 13.85
N CYS A 161 -0.13 1.07 13.92
CA CYS A 161 -0.49 1.84 12.74
C CYS A 161 0.70 2.17 11.85
N VAL A 162 1.93 2.20 12.38
CA VAL A 162 3.16 2.37 11.57
C VAL A 162 3.33 1.21 10.60
N ARG A 163 3.09 -0.02 11.06
CA ARG A 163 3.13 -1.21 10.19
C ARG A 163 2.06 -1.15 9.11
N GLU A 164 0.84 -0.75 9.45
CA GLU A 164 -0.23 -0.64 8.46
C GLU A 164 0.00 0.52 7.47
N LEU A 165 0.58 1.63 7.91
CA LEU A 165 0.97 2.74 7.01
C LEU A 165 2.06 2.31 6.04
N ALA A 166 3.10 1.62 6.52
CA ALA A 166 4.16 1.08 5.68
C ALA A 166 3.60 0.11 4.63
N ALA A 167 2.69 -0.77 5.05
CA ALA A 167 2.03 -1.71 4.14
C ALA A 167 1.10 -1.00 3.15
N LEU A 168 0.37 0.04 3.58
CA LEU A 168 -0.44 0.87 2.68
C LEU A 168 0.45 1.56 1.63
N ARG A 169 1.56 2.18 2.04
CA ARG A 169 2.52 2.83 1.13
C ARG A 169 3.06 1.87 0.08
N ALA A 170 3.55 0.71 0.52
CA ALA A 170 4.05 -0.32 -0.39
C ALA A 170 2.97 -0.75 -1.39
N ARG A 171 1.73 -0.88 -0.89
CA ARG A 171 0.60 -1.28 -1.72
C ARG A 171 0.21 -0.23 -2.74
N THR A 172 0.09 1.03 -2.34
CA THR A 172 -0.24 2.15 -3.22
C THR A 172 0.81 2.32 -4.30
N GLU A 173 2.10 2.19 -3.96
CA GLU A 173 3.20 2.23 -4.93
C GLU A 173 3.04 1.12 -5.99
N SER A 174 2.82 -0.13 -5.53
CA SER A 174 2.61 -1.27 -6.43
C SER A 174 1.36 -1.13 -7.32
N VAL A 175 0.29 -0.52 -6.81
CA VAL A 175 -0.90 -0.21 -7.62
C VAL A 175 -0.57 0.81 -8.69
N PHE A 176 -0.01 1.94 -8.30
CA PHE A 176 0.22 3.05 -9.21
C PHE A 176 1.20 2.70 -10.33
N GLN A 177 2.21 1.85 -10.04
CA GLN A 177 3.12 1.33 -11.06
C GLN A 177 2.44 0.43 -12.11
N ARG A 178 1.35 -0.25 -11.75
CA ARG A 178 0.62 -1.18 -12.64
C ARG A 178 -0.56 -0.53 -13.34
N MET A 179 -0.93 0.68 -12.95
CA MET A 179 -1.99 1.42 -13.62
C MET A 179 -1.48 1.94 -14.98
N PRO A 180 -2.29 1.85 -16.05
CA PRO A 180 -1.92 2.41 -17.34
C PRO A 180 -1.58 3.90 -17.19
N PRO A 181 -0.53 4.41 -17.86
CA PRO A 181 -0.30 5.84 -17.88
C PRO A 181 -1.56 6.54 -18.43
N PRO A 182 -1.97 7.69 -17.86
CA PRO A 182 -3.12 8.41 -18.36
C PRO A 182 -2.91 8.71 -19.85
N PRO A 183 -3.96 8.61 -20.69
CA PRO A 183 -3.84 8.83 -22.11
C PRO A 183 -3.14 10.17 -22.36
N PRO A 184 -2.22 10.25 -23.33
CA PRO A 184 -1.53 11.49 -23.65
C PRO A 184 -2.59 12.57 -23.87
N ALA A 185 -2.36 13.75 -23.30
CA ALA A 185 -3.23 14.89 -23.53
C ALA A 185 -3.43 15.03 -25.05
N PRO A 186 -4.67 15.20 -25.53
CA PRO A 186 -4.90 15.42 -26.95
C PRO A 186 -3.97 16.56 -27.40
N PRO A 187 -3.31 16.43 -28.56
CA PRO A 187 -2.45 17.49 -29.07
C PRO A 187 -3.24 18.79 -29.01
N PRO A 188 -2.60 19.91 -28.59
CA PRO A 188 -3.29 21.19 -28.54
C PRO A 188 -4.00 21.36 -29.88
N ALA A 189 -5.33 21.52 -29.83
CA ALA A 189 -6.11 21.78 -31.02
C ALA A 189 -5.38 22.90 -31.79
N PRO A 190 -5.20 22.78 -33.12
CA PRO A 190 -4.66 23.86 -33.91
C PRO A 190 -5.37 25.13 -33.47
N ALA A 191 -4.61 26.11 -32.99
CA ALA A 191 -5.16 27.35 -32.47
C ALA A 191 -6.19 27.84 -33.48
N GLU A 192 -7.47 27.87 -33.06
CA GLU A 192 -8.52 28.42 -33.91
C GLU A 192 -8.04 29.81 -34.32
N PRO A 193 -7.90 30.10 -35.63
CA PRO A 193 -7.54 31.43 -36.05
C PRO A 193 -8.54 32.41 -35.45
N LEU A 194 -8.01 33.40 -34.75
CA LEU A 194 -8.77 34.53 -34.21
C LEU A 194 -9.74 35.03 -35.28
N PRO A 195 -11.03 35.24 -34.96
CA PRO A 195 -12.00 35.70 -35.94
C PRO A 195 -11.60 37.08 -36.44
N GLU A 196 -11.22 37.16 -37.72
CA GLU A 196 -11.15 38.42 -38.44
C GLU A 196 -12.55 39.04 -38.52
N ALA A 197 -12.60 40.34 -38.20
CA ALA A 197 -13.80 41.15 -38.30
C ALA A 197 -14.37 41.15 -39.74
N PRO A 198 -15.70 41.29 -39.89
CA PRO A 198 -16.39 40.96 -41.13
C PRO A 198 -16.16 42.01 -42.22
N SER A 199 -15.75 41.56 -43.41
CA SER A 199 -15.91 42.31 -44.65
C SER A 199 -16.95 41.62 -45.53
N LEU A 200 -17.85 42.43 -46.07
CA LEU A 200 -19.07 42.09 -46.79
C LEU A 200 -18.78 41.36 -48.12
N ALA A 201 -19.69 40.44 -48.45
CA ALA A 201 -19.77 39.53 -49.60
C ALA A 201 -19.98 40.25 -50.95
N PRO A 202 -20.44 39.60 -52.06
CA PRO A 202 -20.40 38.18 -52.51
C PRO A 202 -19.98 38.04 -53.99
N ILE A 203 -19.55 36.87 -54.50
CA ILE A 203 -19.96 36.31 -55.81
C ILE A 203 -19.80 34.77 -55.82
N GLU A 204 -20.82 34.08 -56.33
CA GLU A 204 -20.98 32.65 -56.60
C GLU A 204 -20.05 32.12 -57.71
N GLU A 205 -19.65 30.83 -57.67
CA GLU A 205 -19.82 29.92 -58.83
C GLU A 205 -19.55 28.44 -58.49
N GLU A 206 -20.34 27.59 -59.14
CA GLU A 206 -20.35 26.12 -59.17
C GLU A 206 -19.00 25.47 -59.52
N ALA A 207 -18.75 24.25 -59.01
CA ALA A 207 -18.81 23.02 -59.82
C ALA A 207 -18.00 21.84 -59.23
N ALA A 208 -18.66 20.67 -59.21
CA ALA A 208 -18.18 19.33 -59.53
C ALA A 208 -17.06 18.64 -58.69
N ALA A 209 -17.45 17.54 -58.05
CA ALA A 209 -16.62 16.36 -57.76
C ALA A 209 -16.73 15.34 -58.94
N PRO A 210 -16.14 14.13 -58.92
CA PRO A 210 -14.83 13.56 -58.49
C PRO A 210 -14.17 12.85 -59.74
N PRO A 211 -13.41 11.71 -59.75
CA PRO A 211 -12.81 10.82 -58.72
C PRO A 211 -11.36 10.28 -59.00
N GLU A 212 -10.87 9.53 -58.00
CA GLU A 212 -10.01 8.31 -57.99
C GLU A 212 -8.94 8.02 -59.07
N ALA A 213 -7.74 7.66 -58.61
CA ALA A 213 -6.89 6.64 -59.23
C ALA A 213 -5.95 6.01 -58.19
N GLU A 214 -6.19 4.74 -57.86
CA GLU A 214 -5.21 3.79 -57.32
C GLU A 214 -4.22 3.39 -58.43
N GLU A 215 -2.96 3.13 -58.07
CA GLU A 215 -2.26 1.83 -58.30
C GLU A 215 -0.72 1.92 -58.07
N PRO A 216 -0.04 0.76 -57.87
CA PRO A 216 1.08 0.56 -56.94
C PRO A 216 2.44 0.34 -57.64
N LEU A 217 3.48 -0.06 -56.86
CA LEU A 217 4.63 -0.94 -57.19
C LEU A 217 5.76 -0.63 -56.17
N ALA A 218 6.10 -1.49 -55.21
CA ALA A 218 6.96 -2.69 -55.29
C ALA A 218 8.28 -2.45 -54.51
N PRO A 219 8.97 -3.51 -54.04
CA PRO A 219 9.74 -3.50 -52.80
C PRO A 219 11.25 -3.45 -53.01
N GLU A 220 11.99 -2.86 -52.06
CA GLU A 220 13.42 -3.13 -51.89
C GLU A 220 13.78 -3.40 -50.44
N SER A 221 14.46 -4.53 -50.25
CA SER A 221 15.11 -4.99 -49.05
C SER A 221 16.59 -4.59 -49.06
N LEU A 222 17.17 -4.32 -47.89
CA LEU A 222 18.31 -5.07 -47.29
C LEU A 222 19.21 -4.19 -46.40
N TYR A 223 19.32 -4.62 -45.13
CA TYR A 223 20.34 -4.34 -44.10
C TYR A 223 20.51 -2.84 -43.70
N ASP A 224 20.81 -2.43 -42.48
CA ASP A 224 21.39 -3.08 -41.31
C ASP A 224 21.08 -2.16 -40.11
N SER A 225 20.61 -2.70 -39.00
CA SER A 225 20.56 -1.98 -37.72
C SER A 225 20.36 -3.00 -36.62
N GLU A 226 21.49 -3.47 -36.12
CA GLU A 226 21.63 -4.16 -34.84
C GLU A 226 20.81 -3.41 -33.77
N LYS A 227 19.73 -4.06 -33.30
CA LYS A 227 19.04 -3.62 -32.10
C LYS A 227 19.93 -3.97 -30.90
N PRO A 228 20.30 -3.00 -30.03
CA PRO A 228 21.01 -3.32 -28.82
C PRO A 228 20.10 -4.12 -27.89
N VAL A 229 20.61 -5.26 -27.42
CA VAL A 229 20.03 -6.06 -26.35
C VAL A 229 19.88 -5.16 -25.11
N PRO A 230 18.73 -5.13 -24.42
CA PRO A 230 18.58 -4.34 -23.21
C PRO A 230 19.55 -4.87 -22.14
N SER A 231 20.46 -3.99 -21.73
CA SER A 231 21.39 -4.17 -20.62
C SER A 231 20.64 -4.63 -19.38
N ALA A 232 21.10 -5.74 -18.78
CA ALA A 232 20.60 -6.22 -17.50
C ALA A 232 20.68 -5.09 -16.44
N PRO A 233 19.70 -4.98 -15.54
CA PRO A 233 19.71 -3.93 -14.52
C PRO A 233 20.97 -4.03 -13.64
N PRO A 234 21.50 -2.90 -13.15
CA PRO A 234 22.69 -2.88 -12.33
C PRO A 234 22.47 -3.69 -11.05
N VAL A 235 23.35 -4.66 -10.80
CA VAL A 235 23.38 -5.43 -9.54
C VAL A 235 23.71 -4.46 -8.42
N ARG A 236 22.72 -4.13 -7.59
CA ARG A 236 22.92 -3.34 -6.37
C ARG A 236 23.33 -4.28 -5.25
N THR A 237 24.55 -4.15 -4.77
CA THR A 237 25.06 -4.90 -3.61
C THR A 237 24.58 -4.24 -2.32
N ILE A 238 23.91 -4.99 -1.46
CA ILE A 238 23.44 -4.54 -0.15
C ILE A 238 24.46 -5.02 0.89
N GLU A 239 24.92 -4.12 1.76
CA GLU A 239 25.70 -4.53 2.93
C GLU A 239 24.80 -5.32 3.89
N VAL A 240 25.21 -6.55 4.21
CA VAL A 240 24.40 -7.49 5.00
C VAL A 240 24.42 -7.06 6.46
N SER A 241 23.25 -6.70 7.01
CA SER A 241 23.12 -6.49 8.47
C SER A 241 23.28 -7.81 9.23
N ALA A 242 23.75 -7.76 10.48
CA ALA A 242 23.89 -8.95 11.33
C ALA A 242 22.59 -9.78 11.45
N ALA A 243 21.42 -9.11 11.44
CA ALA A 243 20.11 -9.78 11.47
C ALA A 243 19.81 -10.53 10.16
N LEU A 244 20.19 -9.96 9.01
CA LEU A 244 20.03 -10.62 7.71
C LEU A 244 20.99 -11.79 7.57
N GLU A 245 22.22 -11.66 8.05
CA GLU A 245 23.20 -12.75 8.07
C GLU A 245 22.70 -13.93 8.92
N GLN A 246 22.17 -13.66 10.11
CA GLN A 246 21.58 -14.70 10.95
C GLN A 246 20.37 -15.36 10.27
N PHE A 247 19.57 -14.59 9.52
CA PHE A 247 18.45 -15.14 8.75
C PHE A 247 18.92 -16.03 7.60
N ILE A 248 19.95 -15.63 6.86
CA ILE A 248 20.58 -16.45 5.82
C ILE A 248 21.08 -17.77 6.41
N ARG A 249 21.79 -17.74 7.55
CA ARG A 249 22.26 -18.94 8.24
C ARG A 249 21.12 -19.89 8.62
N LYS A 250 19.96 -19.37 9.03
CA LYS A 250 18.76 -20.19 9.32
C LYS A 250 18.21 -20.85 8.07
N LEU A 251 18.20 -20.16 6.93
CA LEU A 251 17.78 -20.75 5.66
C LEU A 251 18.73 -21.89 5.27
N GLU A 252 20.04 -21.67 5.33
CA GLU A 252 21.06 -22.68 5.04
C GLU A 252 20.97 -23.89 5.99
N ALA A 253 20.75 -23.64 7.28
CA ALA A 253 20.52 -24.67 8.28
C ALA A 253 19.31 -25.54 7.95
N PHE A 254 18.19 -24.93 7.52
CA PHE A 254 17.02 -25.68 7.07
C PHE A 254 17.33 -26.57 5.87
N GLU A 255 18.03 -26.03 4.85
CA GLU A 255 18.39 -26.81 3.67
C GLU A 255 19.27 -28.01 4.03
N LEU A 256 20.25 -27.81 4.91
CA LEU A 256 21.14 -28.87 5.37
C LEU A 256 20.39 -29.95 6.15
N LEU A 257 19.47 -29.57 7.03
CA LEU A 257 18.65 -30.51 7.81
C LEU A 257 17.70 -31.32 6.94
N VAL A 258 17.09 -30.70 5.94
CA VAL A 258 16.25 -31.41 4.95
C VAL A 258 17.08 -32.40 4.14
N GLN A 259 18.28 -32.01 3.70
CA GLN A 259 19.21 -32.91 2.99
C GLN A 259 19.65 -34.11 3.85
N ARG A 260 19.79 -33.92 5.17
CA ARG A 260 20.15 -34.98 6.13
C ARG A 260 18.97 -35.86 6.55
N GLY A 261 17.74 -35.53 6.16
CA GLY A 261 16.54 -36.26 6.56
C GLY A 261 16.06 -35.94 7.98
N GLU A 262 16.61 -34.92 8.64
CA GLU A 262 16.27 -34.54 10.02
C GLU A 262 15.00 -33.67 10.07
N MET A 263 13.87 -34.24 9.65
CA MET A 263 12.61 -33.50 9.43
C MET A 263 12.05 -32.83 10.69
N GLY A 264 12.26 -33.44 11.86
CA GLY A 264 11.85 -32.85 13.14
C GLY A 264 12.61 -31.56 13.48
N LYS A 265 13.92 -31.51 13.20
CA LYS A 265 14.72 -30.28 13.38
C LYS A 265 14.40 -29.27 12.29
N ALA A 266 14.25 -29.73 11.05
CA ALA A 266 13.85 -28.87 9.93
C ALA A 266 12.49 -28.17 10.19
N ALA A 267 11.55 -28.86 10.86
CA ALA A 267 10.26 -28.30 11.24
C ALA A 267 10.38 -27.09 12.18
N ILE A 268 11.31 -27.15 13.15
CA ILE A 268 11.59 -26.05 14.09
C ILE A 268 12.14 -24.84 13.33
N VAL A 269 13.13 -25.05 12.46
CA VAL A 269 13.73 -23.96 11.67
C VAL A 269 12.71 -23.37 10.71
N ALA A 270 11.91 -24.19 10.03
CA ALA A 270 10.86 -23.73 9.12
C ALA A 270 9.80 -22.89 9.86
N GLN A 271 9.46 -23.25 11.09
CA GLN A 271 8.52 -22.47 11.89
C GLN A 271 9.11 -21.11 12.28
N ASP A 272 10.38 -21.06 12.68
CA ASP A 272 11.04 -19.79 12.98
C ASP A 272 11.18 -18.91 11.74
N VAL A 273 11.59 -19.47 10.60
CA VAL A 273 11.65 -18.76 9.31
C VAL A 273 10.27 -18.21 8.96
N ARG A 274 9.19 -18.98 9.15
CA ARG A 274 7.82 -18.50 8.96
C ARG A 274 7.48 -17.32 9.89
N ARG A 275 7.81 -17.40 11.18
CA ARG A 275 7.62 -16.29 12.14
C ARG A 275 8.39 -15.04 11.73
N VAL A 276 9.60 -15.19 11.18
CA VAL A 276 10.38 -14.08 10.63
C VAL A 276 9.68 -13.49 9.41
N VAL A 277 9.24 -14.33 8.46
CA VAL A 277 8.52 -13.92 7.23
C VAL A 277 7.18 -13.21 7.55
N GLU A 278 6.53 -13.56 8.66
CA GLU A 278 5.31 -12.90 9.12
C GLU A 278 5.56 -11.50 9.71
N ARG A 279 6.76 -11.25 10.27
CA ARG A 279 7.14 -9.95 10.86
C ARG A 279 7.81 -9.01 9.87
N PHE A 280 8.64 -9.55 9.01
CA PHE A 280 9.33 -8.91 7.89
C PHE A 280 9.03 -9.76 6.67
N ASP A 281 8.58 -9.21 5.54
CA ASP A 281 8.25 -10.02 4.35
C ASP A 281 9.39 -9.99 3.32
N PRO A 282 10.44 -10.85 3.46
CA PRO A 282 11.54 -10.87 2.52
C PRO A 282 11.11 -11.34 1.12
N ARG A 283 9.88 -11.84 0.91
CA ARG A 283 9.42 -12.22 -0.44
C ARG A 283 9.33 -11.03 -1.37
N LEU A 284 9.07 -9.83 -0.82
CA LEU A 284 8.97 -8.59 -1.59
C LEU A 284 10.35 -8.00 -1.91
N TYR A 285 11.32 -8.17 -1.01
CA TYR A 285 12.62 -7.49 -1.10
C TYR A 285 13.77 -8.40 -1.55
N LEU A 286 13.69 -9.70 -1.25
CA LEU A 286 14.73 -10.71 -1.45
C LEU A 286 14.13 -12.04 -1.97
N PRO A 287 13.31 -12.05 -3.04
CA PRO A 287 12.63 -13.26 -3.51
C PRO A 287 13.60 -14.39 -3.89
N ALA A 288 14.76 -14.04 -4.45
CA ALA A 288 15.79 -15.00 -4.85
C ALA A 288 16.38 -15.77 -3.65
N LEU A 289 16.45 -15.14 -2.47
CA LEU A 289 16.98 -15.75 -1.26
C LEU A 289 16.03 -16.79 -0.66
N LEU A 290 14.71 -16.53 -0.73
CA LEU A 290 13.68 -17.40 -0.15
C LEU A 290 13.18 -18.51 -1.09
N ALA A 291 13.31 -18.30 -2.40
CA ALA A 291 12.78 -19.24 -3.38
C ALA A 291 13.30 -20.68 -3.22
N PRO A 292 14.57 -20.94 -2.84
CA PRO A 292 15.05 -22.29 -2.53
C PRO A 292 14.35 -22.90 -1.32
N HIS A 293 14.26 -22.15 -0.21
CA HIS A 293 13.60 -22.60 1.02
C HIS A 293 12.14 -23.02 0.80
N PHE A 294 11.33 -22.18 0.14
CA PHE A 294 9.91 -22.51 -0.09
C PHE A 294 9.73 -23.68 -1.07
N ARG A 295 10.65 -23.84 -2.04
CA ARG A 295 10.66 -25.02 -2.90
C ARG A 295 10.92 -26.29 -2.10
N LEU A 296 11.93 -26.29 -1.24
CA LEU A 296 12.24 -27.43 -0.37
C LEU A 296 11.11 -27.72 0.63
N LEU A 297 10.57 -26.68 1.27
CA LEU A 297 9.45 -26.81 2.18
C LEU A 297 8.23 -27.43 1.49
N SER A 298 7.89 -26.97 0.28
CA SER A 298 6.76 -27.54 -0.48
C SER A 298 6.98 -29.00 -0.86
N SER A 299 8.21 -29.38 -1.19
CA SER A 299 8.53 -30.76 -1.58
C SER A 299 8.50 -31.73 -0.40
N HIS A 300 8.85 -31.27 0.80
CA HIS A 300 8.95 -32.08 2.01
C HIS A 300 7.84 -31.79 3.04
N ILE A 301 6.80 -31.05 2.65
CA ILE A 301 5.75 -30.63 3.58
C ILE A 301 5.02 -31.82 4.21
N GLY A 302 4.88 -32.93 3.48
CA GLY A 302 4.24 -34.15 4.00
C GLY A 302 5.00 -34.78 5.15
N ASP A 303 6.34 -34.67 5.15
CA ASP A 303 7.20 -35.23 6.20
C ASP A 303 7.38 -34.23 7.37
N ILE A 304 7.29 -32.93 7.08
CA ILE A 304 7.45 -31.85 8.07
C ILE A 304 6.16 -31.60 8.87
N ALA A 305 5.00 -31.66 8.22
CA ALA A 305 3.71 -31.31 8.84
C ALA A 305 3.38 -32.10 10.12
N PRO A 306 3.64 -33.42 10.23
CA PRO A 306 3.39 -34.17 11.46
C PRO A 306 4.18 -33.64 12.66
N HIS A 307 5.37 -33.07 12.43
CA HIS A 307 6.19 -32.50 13.50
C HIS A 307 5.65 -31.16 14.00
N TRP A 308 4.96 -30.38 13.17
CA TRP A 308 4.24 -29.18 13.62
C TRP A 308 2.99 -29.54 14.43
N GLU A 309 2.32 -30.65 14.12
CA GLU A 309 1.18 -31.10 14.94
C GLU A 309 1.62 -31.57 16.33
N ALA A 310 2.86 -32.04 16.46
CA ALA A 310 3.50 -32.38 17.72
C ALA A 310 4.18 -31.18 18.43
N GLU A 311 3.92 -29.95 17.97
CA GLU A 311 4.45 -28.72 18.56
C GLU A 311 4.05 -28.61 20.05
N GLY A 312 5.00 -28.20 20.89
CA GLY A 312 4.79 -28.04 22.33
C GLY A 312 5.04 -29.30 23.18
N GLY A 313 5.37 -30.44 22.57
CA GLY A 313 5.83 -31.62 23.31
C GLY A 313 7.21 -31.42 23.98
N PRO A 314 7.58 -32.22 25.00
CA PRO A 314 8.85 -32.07 25.70
C PRO A 314 10.09 -32.20 24.79
N ALA A 315 10.04 -33.12 23.82
CA ALA A 315 11.12 -33.31 22.84
C ALA A 315 11.26 -32.10 21.88
N TRP A 316 10.13 -31.50 21.50
CA TRP A 316 10.12 -30.28 20.69
C TRP A 316 10.73 -29.11 21.46
N GLN A 317 10.31 -28.90 22.70
CA GLN A 317 10.83 -27.82 23.55
C GLN A 317 12.34 -27.94 23.78
N ALA A 318 12.85 -29.15 24.03
CA ALA A 318 14.29 -29.35 24.21
C ALA A 318 15.10 -28.98 22.95
N LEU A 319 14.61 -29.37 21.77
CA LEU A 319 15.24 -29.03 20.48
C LEU A 319 15.11 -27.53 20.16
N GLU A 320 13.98 -26.90 20.48
CA GLU A 320 13.78 -25.46 20.30
C GLU A 320 14.73 -24.64 21.20
N GLN A 321 14.94 -25.06 22.45
CA GLN A 321 15.91 -24.42 23.34
C GLN A 321 17.34 -24.55 22.80
N LEU A 322 17.73 -25.72 22.29
CA LEU A 322 19.05 -25.91 21.68
C LEU A 322 19.21 -25.00 20.44
N TYR A 323 18.20 -24.93 19.58
CA TYR A 323 18.17 -24.05 18.42
C TYR A 323 18.34 -22.56 18.79
N GLN A 324 17.73 -22.11 19.88
CA GLN A 324 17.80 -20.72 20.33
C GLN A 324 19.16 -20.34 20.93
N VAL A 325 19.85 -21.29 21.57
CA VAL A 325 21.13 -21.05 22.24
C VAL A 325 22.30 -21.21 21.26
N ASP A 326 22.27 -22.23 20.42
CA ASP A 326 23.38 -22.58 19.52
C ASP A 326 22.87 -23.24 18.24
N LEU A 327 22.84 -22.46 17.16
CA LEU A 327 22.43 -22.92 15.84
C LEU A 327 23.38 -23.97 15.27
N ASP A 328 24.69 -23.85 15.53
CA ASP A 328 25.71 -24.73 14.95
C ASP A 328 25.64 -26.10 15.63
N ALA A 329 25.53 -26.12 16.96
CA ALA A 329 25.30 -27.37 17.72
C ALA A 329 23.96 -28.02 17.37
N PHE A 330 22.92 -27.23 17.09
CA PHE A 330 21.61 -27.74 16.67
C PHE A 330 21.67 -28.46 15.32
N VAL A 331 22.34 -27.85 14.34
CA VAL A 331 22.52 -28.41 13.00
C VAL A 331 23.56 -29.54 12.99
N GLY A 332 24.47 -29.57 13.97
CA GLY A 332 25.55 -30.55 14.06
C GLY A 332 26.69 -30.21 13.10
N THR A 333 27.14 -28.95 13.15
CA THR A 333 28.26 -28.39 12.38
C THR A 333 29.29 -27.75 13.31
#